data_AF-A0ABD0ZFN6-F1
#
_entry.id   AF-A0ABD0ZFN6-F1
#
_cell.length_a   1.000
_cell.length_b   1.000
_cell.length_c   1.000
_cell.angle_alpha   90.00
_cell.angle_beta   90.00
_cell.angle_gamma   90.00
#
_symmetry.space_group_name_H-M   'P 1'
#
loop_
_entity.id
_entity.type
_entity.pdbx_description
1 polymer ?
#
loop_
_entity_poly.entity_id
_entity_poly.type
_entity_poly.pdbx_seq_one_letter_code
_entity_poly.pdbx_strand_id
1 'polypeptide(L)'
;MNHPEKNQKVSKWREALTGVSYLNAYDSNTCVDEATMVKEAVGEISDELFTEHFRDHVGDIVGMRSHMEGLSSLLEMESEEEVKIIGISGMGGVGKTTIAKCLYRQCSRQFEAHCFLNVKEIFRQRESLLYLQEYFLFKILGIEHIKLANAEAGSNEIKTRLQHQKVFVVLDDVDQTKQLQGLAKDTSWFFPGSRIIITTRDKGLLQECGVETVYTVKCLDKEHALQRFKQIVFEGIPPPDGLEQLLGRASQLAYGLPSALTDYSQLFLDWGIRTKTKEELEEAVRKFEEVPQETIVDILKSSYTCLSRMVRIAFLHIACLFNGDPILSVLKVKLDFGSSLIIGSIIQ
;
A
#
# COMPACT_ATOMS: atom_id res chain seq x y z
N MET A 1 65.98 13.96 0.43
CA MET A 1 65.11 14.47 -0.66
C MET A 1 63.66 14.26 -0.24
N ASN A 2 63.00 15.31 0.26
CA ASN A 2 61.57 15.29 0.57
C ASN A 2 60.80 15.46 -0.73
N HIS A 3 60.11 14.41 -1.18
CA HIS A 3 59.21 14.51 -2.32
C HIS A 3 57.98 15.36 -1.92
N PRO A 4 57.77 16.56 -2.50
CA PRO A 4 56.71 17.49 -2.09
C PRO A 4 55.31 16.88 -2.20
N GLU A 5 55.08 15.96 -3.14
CA GLU A 5 53.83 15.19 -3.26
C GLU A 5 53.54 14.30 -2.05
N LYS A 6 54.58 13.76 -1.39
CA LYS A 6 54.45 12.89 -0.22
C LYS A 6 54.05 13.69 1.01
N ASN A 7 54.60 14.90 1.17
CA ASN A 7 54.24 15.82 2.24
C ASN A 7 52.82 16.37 2.11
N GLN A 8 52.36 16.63 0.88
CA GLN A 8 50.99 17.09 0.64
C GLN A 8 49.96 15.99 0.93
N LYS A 9 50.26 14.72 0.61
CA LYS A 9 49.42 13.57 0.98
C LYS A 9 49.32 13.40 2.50
N VAL A 10 50.45 13.51 3.21
CA VAL A 10 50.49 13.41 4.68
C VAL A 10 49.69 14.55 5.34
N SER A 11 49.73 15.77 4.81
CA SER A 11 48.91 16.88 5.32
C SER A 11 47.42 16.57 5.16
N LYS A 12 46.99 16.13 3.98
CA LYS A 12 45.58 15.78 3.70
C LYS A 12 45.07 14.65 4.60
N TRP A 13 45.90 13.62 4.87
CA TRP A 13 45.53 12.55 5.80
C TRP A 13 45.43 13.04 7.23
N ARG A 14 46.32 13.93 7.67
CA ARG A 14 46.26 14.52 9.00
C ARG A 14 45.00 15.35 9.17
N GLU A 15 44.64 16.15 8.17
CA GLU A 15 43.39 16.92 8.15
C GLU A 15 42.16 16.00 8.20
N ALA A 16 42.12 14.95 7.36
CA ALA A 16 41.01 14.00 7.34
C ALA A 16 40.86 13.23 8.67
N LEU A 17 41.94 12.71 9.25
CA LEU A 17 41.92 12.00 10.54
C LEU A 17 41.50 12.92 11.69
N THR A 18 41.96 14.17 11.67
CA THR A 18 41.54 15.18 12.64
C THR A 18 40.03 15.46 12.48
N GLY A 19 39.52 15.56 11.25
CA GLY A 19 38.09 15.68 10.98
C GLY A 19 37.26 14.51 11.53
N VAL A 20 37.70 13.27 11.27
CA VAL A 20 37.02 12.05 11.76
C VAL A 20 37.01 11.98 13.30
N SER A 21 38.05 12.48 13.97
CA SER A 21 38.13 12.48 15.44
C SER A 21 37.08 13.34 16.15
N TYR A 22 36.45 14.29 15.44
CA TYR A 22 35.36 15.11 15.96
C TYR A 22 33.97 14.54 15.67
N LEU A 23 33.88 13.41 14.96
CA LEU A 23 32.60 12.75 14.72
C LEU A 23 32.20 11.96 15.98
N ASN A 24 30.93 12.07 16.36
CA ASN A 24 30.36 11.18 17.37
C ASN A 24 30.32 9.77 16.77
N ALA A 25 30.90 8.80 17.47
CA ALA A 25 31.01 7.43 17.03
C ALA A 25 30.84 6.47 18.21
N TYR A 26 30.55 5.21 17.89
CA TYR A 26 30.50 4.13 18.88
C TYR A 26 31.92 3.73 19.29
N ASP A 27 32.17 3.70 20.60
CA ASP A 27 33.42 3.20 21.18
C ASP A 27 33.21 1.79 21.73
N SER A 28 33.92 0.82 21.15
CA SER A 28 33.86 -0.59 21.55
C SER A 28 34.27 -0.82 23.01
N ASN A 29 35.05 0.08 23.62
CA ASN A 29 35.41 0.01 25.04
C ASN A 29 34.27 0.42 25.97
N THR A 30 33.23 1.08 25.44
CA THR A 30 32.08 1.57 26.22
C THR A 30 30.83 0.72 26.02
N CYS A 31 30.81 -0.19 25.04
CA CYS A 31 29.68 -1.07 24.78
C CYS A 31 29.78 -2.38 25.58
N VAL A 32 28.62 -2.93 25.96
CA VAL A 32 28.52 -4.16 26.76
C VAL A 32 28.96 -5.40 25.96
N ASP A 33 28.63 -5.44 24.67
CA ASP A 33 29.08 -6.47 23.73
C ASP A 33 28.98 -5.97 22.28
N GLU A 34 29.75 -6.59 21.38
CA GLU A 34 29.83 -6.19 19.97
C GLU A 34 28.50 -6.34 19.23
N ALA A 35 27.65 -7.31 19.59
CA ALA A 35 26.38 -7.51 18.89
C ALA A 35 25.38 -6.39 19.21
N THR A 36 25.37 -5.91 20.46
CA THR A 36 24.59 -4.72 20.87
C THR A 36 25.08 -3.48 20.13
N MET A 37 26.40 -3.25 20.07
CA MET A 37 26.99 -2.11 19.34
C MET A 37 26.62 -2.12 17.85
N VAL A 38 26.70 -3.28 17.20
CA VAL A 38 26.33 -3.44 15.78
C VAL A 38 24.83 -3.17 15.60
N LYS A 39 23.99 -3.67 16.51
CA LYS A 39 22.54 -3.45 16.46
C LYS A 39 22.18 -1.97 16.56
N GLU A 40 22.81 -1.23 17.49
CA GLU A 40 22.60 0.20 17.67
C GLU A 40 23.07 1.00 16.45
N ALA A 41 24.29 0.74 15.97
CA ALA A 41 24.83 1.41 14.79
C ALA A 41 23.98 1.17 13.52
N VAL A 42 23.54 -0.08 13.30
CA VAL A 42 22.64 -0.41 12.19
C VAL A 42 21.27 0.25 12.38
N GLY A 43 20.79 0.34 13.61
CA GLY A 43 19.55 1.04 13.97
C GLY A 43 19.62 2.52 13.59
N GLU A 44 20.63 3.25 14.06
CA GLU A 44 20.81 4.67 13.77
C GLU A 44 20.99 4.96 12.27
N ILE A 45 21.83 4.20 11.56
CA ILE A 45 22.00 4.36 10.12
C ILE A 45 20.67 4.11 9.39
N SER A 46 19.92 3.10 9.83
CA SER A 46 18.61 2.80 9.26
C SER A 46 17.61 3.91 9.57
N ASP A 47 17.65 4.52 10.75
CA ASP A 47 16.82 5.63 11.17
C ASP A 47 17.10 6.93 10.41
N GLU A 48 18.36 7.27 10.17
CA GLU A 48 18.75 8.42 9.36
C GLU A 48 18.34 8.27 7.90
N LEU A 49 18.72 7.17 7.24
CA LEU A 49 18.41 6.92 5.81
C LEU A 49 16.90 6.94 5.53
N PHE A 50 16.11 6.53 6.52
CA PHE A 50 14.68 6.40 6.37
C PHE A 50 13.95 7.69 6.72
N THR A 51 14.42 8.45 7.70
CA THR A 51 13.86 9.76 8.05
C THR A 51 14.03 10.74 6.89
N GLU A 52 15.16 10.70 6.19
CA GLU A 52 15.38 11.47 4.96
C GLU A 52 14.43 11.05 3.84
N HIS A 53 14.26 9.74 3.59
CA HIS A 53 13.29 9.24 2.60
C HIS A 53 11.81 9.48 2.97
N PHE A 54 11.50 9.59 4.27
CA PHE A 54 10.14 9.74 4.80
C PHE A 54 9.55 11.14 4.53
N ARG A 55 10.35 12.19 4.66
CA ARG A 55 9.90 13.57 4.42
C ARG A 55 9.50 13.82 2.97
N ASP A 56 10.25 13.25 2.03
CA ASP A 56 10.06 13.54 0.60
C ASP A 56 8.84 12.85 -0.04
N HIS A 57 8.28 11.80 0.58
CA HIS A 57 7.28 10.95 -0.10
C HIS A 57 5.88 10.95 0.52
N VAL A 58 5.73 11.22 1.82
CA VAL A 58 4.41 11.18 2.49
C VAL A 58 3.68 12.53 2.40
N GLY A 59 4.41 13.64 2.43
CA GLY A 59 3.85 15.00 2.29
C GLY A 59 3.16 15.25 0.95
N ASP A 60 3.58 14.53 -0.08
CA ASP A 60 3.13 14.73 -1.47
C ASP A 60 1.89 13.91 -1.85
N ILE A 61 1.42 12.99 -0.98
CA ILE A 61 0.27 12.15 -1.28
C ILE A 61 -0.99 12.80 -0.71
N VAL A 62 -1.78 13.38 -1.62
CA VAL A 62 -3.08 14.00 -1.31
C VAL A 62 -3.97 13.05 -0.52
N GLY A 63 -4.53 13.53 0.60
CA GLY A 63 -5.44 12.78 1.46
C GLY A 63 -4.79 11.75 2.41
N MET A 64 -3.47 11.53 2.34
CA MET A 64 -2.79 10.51 3.15
C MET A 64 -2.86 10.78 4.65
N ARG A 65 -2.80 12.06 5.08
CA ARG A 65 -2.90 12.44 6.50
C ARG A 65 -4.18 11.90 7.14
N SER A 66 -5.33 12.09 6.49
CA SER A 66 -6.63 11.61 6.97
C SER A 66 -6.69 10.09 7.06
N HIS A 67 -6.05 9.38 6.12
CA HIS A 67 -5.92 7.92 6.20
C HIS A 67 -5.07 7.49 7.39
N MET A 68 -3.92 8.14 7.62
CA MET A 68 -3.03 7.82 8.73
C MET A 68 -3.70 8.10 10.09
N GLU A 69 -4.41 9.22 10.23
CA GLU A 69 -5.16 9.56 11.45
C GLU A 69 -6.24 8.50 11.74
N GLY A 70 -7.06 8.15 10.74
CA GLY A 70 -8.08 7.11 10.89
C GLY A 70 -7.50 5.75 11.24
N LEU A 71 -6.41 5.33 10.58
CA LEU A 71 -5.78 4.04 10.84
C LEU A 71 -5.00 3.99 12.16
N SER A 72 -4.42 5.11 12.60
CA SER A 72 -3.75 5.22 13.90
C SER A 72 -4.72 4.88 15.05
N SER A 73 -5.95 5.39 14.98
CA SER A 73 -6.99 5.07 15.97
C SER A 73 -7.39 3.60 16.00
N LEU A 74 -7.31 2.89 14.87
CA LEU A 74 -7.64 1.46 14.78
C LEU A 74 -6.45 0.57 15.20
N LEU A 75 -5.24 1.06 14.95
CA LEU A 75 -4.01 0.38 15.33
C LEU A 75 -3.79 0.41 16.83
N GLU A 76 -4.21 1.45 17.55
CA GLU A 76 -4.02 1.58 19.00
C GLU A 76 -2.57 1.26 19.40
N MET A 77 -1.61 1.95 18.79
CA MET A 77 -0.17 1.60 18.89
C MET A 77 0.38 1.57 20.32
N GLU A 78 -0.27 2.26 21.25
CA GLU A 78 0.09 2.31 22.68
C GLU A 78 -0.39 1.08 23.47
N SER A 79 -1.31 0.27 22.93
CA SER A 79 -1.81 -0.94 23.59
C SER A 79 -0.83 -2.10 23.44
N GLU A 80 -0.30 -2.59 24.56
CA GLU A 80 0.64 -3.73 24.59
C GLU A 80 -0.03 -5.08 24.86
N GLU A 81 -1.30 -5.08 25.27
CA GLU A 81 -1.99 -6.29 25.73
C GLU A 81 -2.73 -7.02 24.60
N GLU A 82 -3.09 -6.31 23.52
CA GLU A 82 -3.92 -6.85 22.45
C GLU A 82 -3.18 -7.02 21.13
N VAL A 83 -3.54 -8.07 20.39
CA VAL A 83 -3.17 -8.25 18.98
C VAL A 83 -4.28 -7.63 18.13
N LYS A 84 -3.93 -6.74 17.20
CA LYS A 84 -4.89 -6.18 16.25
C LYS A 84 -4.65 -6.72 14.84
N ILE A 85 -5.69 -7.28 14.25
CA ILE A 85 -5.75 -7.63 12.83
C ILE A 85 -6.72 -6.66 12.14
N ILE A 86 -6.22 -5.88 11.18
CA ILE A 86 -6.97 -4.83 10.51
C ILE A 86 -6.99 -5.12 9.01
N GLY A 87 -8.20 -5.23 8.44
CA GLY A 87 -8.40 -5.30 7.01
C GLY A 87 -8.50 -3.90 6.38
N ILE A 88 -7.77 -3.65 5.31
CA ILE A 88 -7.90 -2.48 4.45
C ILE A 88 -8.56 -2.94 3.15
N SER A 89 -9.81 -2.54 2.91
CA SER A 89 -10.61 -2.95 1.76
C SER A 89 -10.91 -1.79 0.81
N GLY A 90 -11.31 -2.10 -0.43
CA GLY A 90 -11.71 -1.10 -1.42
C GLY A 90 -11.35 -1.50 -2.85
N MET A 91 -11.82 -0.72 -3.81
CA MET A 91 -11.68 -1.02 -5.24
C MET A 91 -10.21 -1.11 -5.71
N GLY A 92 -9.96 -1.81 -6.82
CA GLY A 92 -8.66 -1.75 -7.50
C GLY A 92 -8.26 -0.31 -7.81
N GLY A 93 -6.99 0.05 -7.64
CA GLY A 93 -6.49 1.40 -7.94
C GLY A 93 -6.76 2.49 -6.90
N VAL A 94 -7.56 2.21 -5.85
CA VAL A 94 -7.96 3.21 -4.84
C VAL A 94 -6.84 3.63 -3.87
N GLY A 95 -5.69 2.94 -3.87
CA GLY A 95 -4.52 3.32 -3.05
C GLY A 95 -4.29 2.48 -1.78
N LYS A 96 -4.97 1.35 -1.58
CA LYS A 96 -4.78 0.46 -0.40
C LYS A 96 -3.31 0.10 -0.14
N THR A 97 -2.61 -0.39 -1.16
CA THR A 97 -1.18 -0.75 -1.08
C THR A 97 -0.32 0.46 -0.70
N THR A 98 -0.64 1.65 -1.22
CA THR A 98 0.06 2.90 -0.90
C THR A 98 -0.13 3.28 0.58
N ILE A 99 -1.36 3.18 1.08
CA ILE A 99 -1.69 3.40 2.49
C ILE A 99 -0.95 2.40 3.38
N ALA A 100 -0.98 1.11 3.04
CA ALA A 100 -0.30 0.06 3.81
C ALA A 100 1.22 0.23 3.80
N LYS A 101 1.82 0.66 2.68
CA LYS A 101 3.24 1.02 2.60
C LYS A 101 3.55 2.22 3.51
N CYS A 102 2.68 3.24 3.56
CA CYS A 102 2.86 4.38 4.45
C CYS A 102 2.82 3.94 5.92
N LEU A 103 1.83 3.15 6.32
CA LEU A 103 1.75 2.56 7.67
C LEU A 103 2.98 1.73 8.01
N TYR A 104 3.34 0.78 7.14
CA TYR A 104 4.51 -0.05 7.34
C TYR A 104 5.75 0.80 7.58
N ARG A 105 5.91 1.86 6.79
CA ARG A 105 7.06 2.74 6.94
C ARG A 105 7.05 3.49 8.27
N GLN A 106 5.91 4.02 8.70
CA GLN A 106 5.77 4.78 9.96
C GLN A 106 5.93 3.91 11.21
N CYS A 107 5.40 2.69 11.18
CA CYS A 107 5.14 1.92 12.38
C CYS A 107 6.08 0.73 12.59
N SER A 108 6.59 0.11 11.51
CA SER A 108 7.22 -1.21 11.59
C SER A 108 8.40 -1.29 12.56
N ARG A 109 9.20 -0.24 12.67
CA ARG A 109 10.42 -0.19 13.50
C ARG A 109 10.19 -0.25 15.00
N GLN A 110 8.95 -0.02 15.44
CA GLN A 110 8.56 -0.12 16.84
C GLN A 110 8.38 -1.59 17.28
N PHE A 111 8.58 -2.55 16.36
CA PHE A 111 8.34 -3.97 16.56
C PHE A 111 9.62 -4.77 16.39
N GLU A 112 9.71 -5.89 17.09
CA GLU A 112 10.91 -6.74 17.14
C GLU A 112 11.16 -7.45 15.80
N ALA A 113 10.10 -7.77 15.08
CA ALA A 113 10.15 -8.26 13.71
C ALA A 113 9.02 -7.67 12.87
N HIS A 114 9.29 -7.44 11.59
CA HIS A 114 8.31 -6.84 10.70
C HIS A 114 8.54 -7.25 9.26
N CYS A 115 7.48 -7.31 8.45
CA CYS A 115 7.61 -7.56 7.03
C CYS A 115 6.42 -7.06 6.22
N PHE A 116 6.68 -6.74 4.96
CA PHE A 116 5.67 -6.41 3.95
C PHE A 116 5.71 -7.48 2.85
N LEU A 117 4.58 -8.13 2.59
CA LEU A 117 4.46 -9.18 1.58
C LEU A 117 3.35 -8.87 0.58
N ASN A 118 3.68 -8.88 -0.71
CA ASN A 118 2.67 -8.93 -1.77
C ASN A 118 2.21 -10.39 -1.94
N VAL A 119 1.19 -10.78 -1.19
CA VAL A 119 0.78 -12.17 -0.98
C VAL A 119 0.38 -12.82 -2.30
N LYS A 120 -0.45 -12.16 -3.10
CA LYS A 120 -0.92 -12.70 -4.37
C LYS A 120 0.18 -12.82 -5.41
N GLU A 121 1.08 -11.84 -5.49
CA GLU A 121 2.22 -11.91 -6.42
C GLU A 121 3.12 -13.10 -6.07
N ILE A 122 3.48 -13.27 -4.80
CA ILE A 122 4.31 -14.38 -4.34
C ILE A 122 3.58 -15.72 -4.56
N PHE A 123 2.30 -15.79 -4.20
CA PHE A 123 1.49 -17.00 -4.36
C PHE A 123 1.42 -17.44 -5.83
N ARG A 124 1.25 -16.50 -6.77
CA ARG A 124 1.18 -16.78 -8.22
C ARG A 124 2.44 -17.39 -8.81
N GLN A 125 3.60 -17.22 -8.17
CA GLN A 125 4.85 -17.78 -8.71
C GLN A 125 4.86 -19.31 -8.72
N ARG A 126 4.16 -19.95 -7.77
CA ARG A 126 4.12 -21.42 -7.63
C ARG A 126 2.74 -22.01 -7.34
N GLU A 127 1.73 -21.16 -7.19
CA GLU A 127 0.37 -21.52 -6.75
C GLU A 127 0.34 -22.40 -5.49
N SER A 128 1.32 -22.21 -4.60
CA SER A 128 1.60 -23.09 -3.48
C SER A 128 1.59 -22.32 -2.16
N LEU A 129 0.75 -22.76 -1.23
CA LEU A 129 0.69 -22.20 0.12
C LEU A 129 1.98 -22.48 0.89
N LEU A 130 2.58 -23.66 0.69
CA LEU A 130 3.86 -24.03 1.29
C LEU A 130 4.96 -23.03 0.92
N TYR A 131 5.06 -22.70 -0.37
CA TYR A 131 6.04 -21.74 -0.86
C TYR A 131 5.82 -20.33 -0.27
N LEU A 132 4.56 -19.90 -0.17
CA LEU A 132 4.21 -18.62 0.43
C LEU A 132 4.60 -18.56 1.91
N GLN A 133 4.40 -19.65 2.66
CA GLN A 133 4.77 -19.74 4.08
C GLN A 133 6.29 -19.76 4.29
N GLU A 134 7.03 -20.53 3.48
CA GLU A 134 8.50 -20.52 3.49
C GLU A 134 9.04 -19.12 3.20
N TYR A 135 8.48 -18.43 2.20
CA TYR A 135 8.85 -17.07 1.87
C TYR A 135 8.50 -16.08 3.00
N PHE A 136 7.34 -16.24 3.63
CA PHE A 136 6.94 -15.40 4.77
C PHE A 136 7.91 -15.54 5.95
N LEU A 137 8.21 -16.77 6.35
CA LEU A 137 9.16 -17.03 7.43
C LEU A 137 10.57 -16.50 7.10
N PHE A 138 11.02 -16.67 5.86
CA PHE A 138 12.29 -16.08 5.41
C PHE A 138 12.28 -14.55 5.55
N LYS A 139 11.21 -13.89 5.11
CA LYS A 139 11.13 -12.42 5.14
C LYS A 139 11.02 -11.84 6.54
N ILE A 140 10.32 -12.51 7.46
CA ILE A 140 10.08 -11.98 8.81
C ILE A 140 11.19 -12.38 9.79
N LEU A 141 11.79 -13.57 9.64
CA LEU A 141 12.83 -14.08 10.56
C LEU A 141 14.25 -13.94 10.01
N GLY A 142 14.43 -13.65 8.72
CA GLY A 142 15.74 -13.59 8.08
C GLY A 142 16.46 -14.94 7.97
N ILE A 143 15.76 -16.06 8.19
CA ILE A 143 16.35 -17.40 8.15
C ILE A 143 16.38 -17.89 6.70
N GLU A 144 17.58 -18.07 6.17
CA GLU A 144 17.77 -18.66 4.84
C GLU A 144 17.44 -20.17 4.84
N HIS A 145 17.04 -20.69 3.68
CA HIS A 145 16.83 -22.12 3.44
C HIS A 145 15.78 -22.83 4.31
N ILE A 146 14.73 -22.12 4.73
CA ILE A 146 13.58 -22.75 5.38
C ILE A 146 12.97 -23.80 4.45
N LYS A 147 12.86 -25.03 4.94
CA LYS A 147 12.19 -26.15 4.26
C LYS A 147 11.13 -26.72 5.17
N LEU A 148 9.89 -26.57 4.78
CA LEU A 148 8.73 -27.05 5.53
C LEU A 148 8.25 -28.37 4.90
N ALA A 149 7.79 -29.30 5.73
CA ALA A 149 7.35 -30.62 5.25
C ALA A 149 6.04 -30.53 4.42
N ASN A 150 5.13 -29.65 4.83
CA ASN A 150 3.84 -29.39 4.18
C ASN A 150 3.25 -28.07 4.72
N ALA A 151 2.12 -27.64 4.15
CA ALA A 151 1.54 -26.34 4.49
C ALA A 151 0.99 -26.25 5.93
N GLU A 152 0.56 -27.39 6.50
CA GLU A 152 0.10 -27.44 7.89
C GLU A 152 1.29 -27.25 8.86
N ALA A 153 2.41 -27.92 8.58
CA ALA A 153 3.66 -27.70 9.30
C ALA A 153 4.11 -26.24 9.18
N GLY A 154 3.95 -25.62 8.02
CA GLY A 154 4.26 -24.20 7.83
C GLY A 154 3.39 -23.25 8.66
N SER A 155 2.08 -23.51 8.74
CA SER A 155 1.19 -22.78 9.63
C SER A 155 1.57 -22.90 11.11
N ASN A 156 1.91 -24.13 11.55
CA ASN A 156 2.35 -24.37 12.92
C ASN A 156 3.68 -23.69 13.23
N GLU A 157 4.62 -23.69 12.29
CA GLU A 157 5.91 -23.00 12.43
C GLU A 157 5.71 -21.49 12.57
N ILE A 158 4.92 -20.88 11.68
CA ILE A 158 4.57 -19.45 11.76
C ILE A 158 3.98 -19.11 13.13
N LYS A 159 2.95 -19.85 13.55
CA LYS A 159 2.32 -19.67 14.87
C LYS A 159 3.35 -19.74 15.99
N THR A 160 4.16 -20.81 16.02
CA THR A 160 5.14 -21.05 17.09
C THR A 160 6.16 -19.92 17.19
N ARG A 161 6.61 -19.38 16.04
CA ARG A 161 7.61 -18.31 16.03
C ARG A 161 7.01 -16.96 16.42
N LEU A 162 5.86 -16.61 15.87
CA LEU A 162 5.29 -15.27 16.04
C LEU A 162 4.51 -15.10 17.36
N GLN A 163 4.18 -16.20 18.05
CA GLN A 163 3.64 -16.18 19.41
C GLN A 163 4.62 -15.67 20.47
N HIS A 164 5.91 -15.56 20.16
CA HIS A 164 6.96 -15.18 21.11
C HIS A 164 7.69 -13.88 20.74
N GLN A 165 7.19 -13.15 19.74
CA GLN A 165 7.84 -11.94 19.24
C GLN A 165 6.78 -10.90 18.86
N LYS A 166 6.94 -9.65 19.31
CA LYS A 166 6.02 -8.55 18.98
C LYS A 166 6.25 -8.13 17.53
N VAL A 167 5.25 -8.34 16.64
CA VAL A 167 5.44 -8.21 15.19
C VAL A 167 4.55 -7.16 14.52
N PHE A 168 5.06 -6.54 13.45
CA PHE A 168 4.28 -5.73 12.50
C PHE A 168 4.27 -6.35 11.11
N VAL A 169 3.14 -6.92 10.70
CA VAL A 169 3.03 -7.66 9.44
C VAL A 169 2.05 -6.98 8.50
N VAL A 170 2.45 -6.78 7.25
CA VAL A 170 1.55 -6.36 6.17
C VAL A 170 1.43 -7.46 5.13
N LEU A 171 0.21 -7.96 4.96
CA LEU A 171 -0.20 -8.93 3.95
C LEU A 171 -0.97 -8.17 2.85
N ASP A 172 -0.27 -7.78 1.78
CA ASP A 172 -0.79 -6.96 0.68
C ASP A 172 -1.39 -7.79 -0.46
N ASP A 173 -2.49 -7.30 -1.02
CA ASP A 173 -3.30 -7.86 -2.14
C ASP A 173 -3.73 -9.32 -1.92
N VAL A 174 -4.15 -9.68 -0.71
CA VAL A 174 -4.70 -11.02 -0.40
C VAL A 174 -5.99 -11.24 -1.20
N ASP A 175 -6.04 -12.33 -1.98
CA ASP A 175 -7.16 -12.62 -2.88
C ASP A 175 -7.78 -14.01 -2.71
N GLN A 176 -7.27 -14.82 -1.77
CA GLN A 176 -7.84 -16.14 -1.44
C GLN A 176 -7.82 -16.39 0.07
N THR A 177 -8.93 -16.91 0.61
CA THR A 177 -9.10 -17.25 2.04
C THR A 177 -7.97 -18.17 2.56
N LYS A 178 -7.53 -19.15 1.77
CA LYS A 178 -6.42 -20.06 2.14
C LYS A 178 -5.08 -19.36 2.34
N GLN A 179 -4.85 -18.21 1.68
CA GLN A 179 -3.61 -17.45 1.85
C GLN A 179 -3.60 -16.82 3.24
N LEU A 180 -4.69 -16.17 3.64
CA LEU A 180 -4.80 -15.53 4.95
C LEU A 180 -4.81 -16.57 6.07
N GLN A 181 -5.63 -17.62 5.96
CA GLN A 181 -5.68 -18.70 6.95
C GLN A 181 -4.35 -19.43 7.12
N GLY A 182 -3.53 -19.50 6.08
CA GLY A 182 -2.22 -20.14 6.14
C GLY A 182 -1.11 -19.28 6.75
N LEU A 183 -1.29 -17.95 6.82
CA LEU A 183 -0.28 -16.99 7.31
C LEU A 183 -0.65 -16.30 8.63
N ALA A 184 -1.93 -16.00 8.84
CA ALA A 184 -2.43 -15.22 9.97
C ALA A 184 -3.89 -15.60 10.26
N LYS A 185 -4.12 -16.84 10.72
CA LYS A 185 -5.46 -17.40 10.88
C LYS A 185 -6.32 -16.65 11.91
N ASP A 186 -5.74 -16.30 13.05
CA ASP A 186 -6.41 -15.65 14.16
C ASP A 186 -5.39 -14.94 15.07
N THR A 187 -5.87 -14.14 16.02
CA THR A 187 -5.03 -13.35 16.93
C THR A 187 -4.18 -14.22 17.86
N SER A 188 -4.54 -15.49 18.08
CA SER A 188 -3.78 -16.40 18.93
C SER A 188 -2.41 -16.75 18.34
N TRP A 189 -2.12 -16.41 17.09
CA TRP A 189 -0.85 -16.70 16.44
C TRP A 189 0.26 -15.71 16.76
N PHE A 190 -0.06 -14.62 17.44
CA PHE A 190 0.85 -13.50 17.60
C PHE A 190 1.02 -13.13 19.07
N PHE A 191 2.20 -12.63 19.41
CA PHE A 191 2.48 -12.09 20.72
C PHE A 191 1.63 -10.83 21.01
N PRO A 192 1.15 -10.60 22.24
CA PRO A 192 0.46 -9.37 22.63
C PRO A 192 1.15 -8.09 22.14
N GLY A 193 0.35 -7.10 21.72
CA GLY A 193 0.88 -5.87 21.14
C GLY A 193 1.27 -5.96 19.66
N SER A 194 1.15 -7.13 19.01
CA SER A 194 1.40 -7.27 17.56
C SER A 194 0.32 -6.60 16.70
N ARG A 195 0.69 -6.18 15.48
CA ARG A 195 -0.20 -5.52 14.51
C ARG A 195 -0.10 -6.19 13.14
N ILE A 196 -1.24 -6.63 12.61
CA ILE A 196 -1.33 -7.32 11.33
C ILE A 196 -2.27 -6.50 10.44
N ILE A 197 -1.76 -6.03 9.31
CA ILE A 197 -2.52 -5.32 8.29
C ILE A 197 -2.72 -6.23 7.10
N ILE A 198 -3.94 -6.34 6.63
CA ILE A 198 -4.30 -7.11 5.43
C ILE A 198 -4.86 -6.14 4.41
N THR A 199 -4.34 -6.08 3.20
CA THR A 199 -5.02 -5.35 2.11
C THR A 199 -5.70 -6.34 1.18
N THR A 200 -6.94 -6.02 0.78
CA THR A 200 -7.68 -6.83 -0.17
C THR A 200 -8.72 -6.01 -0.92
N ARG A 201 -9.16 -6.51 -2.07
CA ARG A 201 -10.34 -5.98 -2.77
C ARG A 201 -11.63 -6.61 -2.27
N ASP A 202 -11.53 -7.80 -1.67
CA ASP A 202 -12.67 -8.62 -1.27
C ASP A 202 -12.95 -8.46 0.22
N LYS A 203 -13.95 -7.63 0.55
CA LYS A 203 -14.41 -7.47 1.94
C LYS A 203 -15.04 -8.76 2.48
N GLY A 204 -15.63 -9.58 1.62
CA GLY A 204 -16.21 -10.88 1.99
C GLY A 204 -15.13 -11.87 2.45
N LEU A 205 -13.96 -11.85 1.83
CA LEU A 205 -12.80 -12.65 2.26
C LEU A 205 -12.40 -12.33 3.71
N LEU A 206 -12.38 -11.04 4.08
CA LEU A 206 -12.09 -10.61 5.46
C LEU A 206 -13.14 -11.13 6.45
N GLN A 207 -14.42 -11.05 6.07
CA GLN A 207 -15.53 -11.54 6.89
C GLN A 207 -15.47 -13.07 7.08
N GLU A 208 -15.21 -13.82 6.01
CA GLU A 208 -15.04 -15.27 6.06
C GLU A 208 -13.88 -15.68 6.98
N CYS A 209 -12.81 -14.87 7.02
CA CYS A 209 -11.67 -15.08 7.91
C CYS A 209 -11.87 -14.52 9.32
N GLY A 210 -13.02 -13.94 9.65
CA GLY A 210 -13.30 -13.40 10.99
C GLY A 210 -12.53 -12.12 11.32
N VAL A 211 -12.11 -11.34 10.32
CA VAL A 211 -11.47 -10.04 10.55
C VAL A 211 -12.55 -9.00 10.88
N GLU A 212 -12.64 -8.61 12.15
CA GLU A 212 -13.69 -7.73 12.67
C GLU A 212 -13.47 -6.26 12.28
N THR A 213 -12.21 -5.79 12.35
CA THR A 213 -11.87 -4.39 12.08
C THR A 213 -11.50 -4.20 10.62
N VAL A 214 -12.34 -3.47 9.88
CA VAL A 214 -12.13 -3.19 8.45
C VAL A 214 -12.18 -1.69 8.16
N TYR A 215 -11.09 -1.18 7.60
CA TYR A 215 -10.97 0.18 7.05
C TYR A 215 -11.24 0.16 5.55
N THR A 216 -12.37 0.71 5.12
CA THR A 216 -12.72 0.79 3.69
C THR A 216 -12.23 2.11 3.07
N VAL A 217 -11.30 1.99 2.12
CA VAL A 217 -10.73 3.12 1.38
C VAL A 217 -11.70 3.58 0.30
N LYS A 218 -12.02 4.87 0.31
CA LYS A 218 -12.88 5.53 -0.68
C LYS A 218 -12.04 6.15 -1.79
N CYS A 219 -12.64 6.32 -2.96
CA CYS A 219 -12.04 7.14 -4.02
C CYS A 219 -11.81 8.58 -3.55
N LEU A 220 -10.84 9.24 -4.18
CA LEU A 220 -10.61 10.67 -3.99
C LEU A 220 -11.87 11.45 -4.38
N ASP A 221 -12.23 12.45 -3.57
CA ASP A 221 -13.22 13.43 -3.97
C ASP A 221 -12.69 14.32 -5.12
N LYS A 222 -13.59 15.13 -5.69
CA LYS A 222 -13.28 15.98 -6.84
C LYS A 222 -12.16 16.98 -6.56
N GLU A 223 -12.07 17.48 -5.33
CA GLU A 223 -11.08 18.49 -4.96
C GLU A 223 -9.69 17.85 -4.86
N HIS A 224 -9.59 16.75 -4.12
CA HIS A 224 -8.34 15.99 -3.99
C HIS A 224 -7.87 15.39 -5.33
N ALA A 225 -8.79 14.92 -6.17
CA ALA A 225 -8.46 14.44 -7.51
C ALA A 225 -7.92 15.59 -8.39
N LEU A 226 -8.56 16.76 -8.38
CA LEU A 226 -8.08 17.92 -9.12
C LEU A 226 -6.73 18.41 -8.61
N GLN A 227 -6.55 18.48 -7.29
CA GLN A 227 -5.29 18.86 -6.66
C GLN A 227 -4.17 17.93 -7.11
N ARG A 228 -4.39 16.61 -7.03
CA ARG A 228 -3.39 15.61 -7.42
C ARG A 228 -3.08 15.66 -8.91
N PHE A 229 -4.10 15.84 -9.76
CA PHE A 229 -3.92 16.02 -11.20
C PHE A 229 -3.03 17.22 -11.51
N LYS A 230 -3.35 18.39 -10.92
CA LYS A 230 -2.56 19.62 -11.09
C LYS A 230 -1.11 19.44 -10.63
N GLN A 231 -0.91 18.78 -9.48
CA GLN A 231 0.42 18.48 -8.96
C GLN A 231 1.26 17.66 -9.96
N ILE A 232 0.69 16.61 -10.55
CA ILE A 232 1.41 15.76 -11.50
C ILE A 232 1.68 16.52 -12.80
N VAL A 233 0.63 17.13 -13.36
CA VAL A 233 0.70 17.74 -14.69
C VAL A 233 1.52 19.03 -14.72
N PHE A 234 1.51 19.81 -13.66
CA PHE A 234 2.21 21.10 -13.59
C PHE A 234 3.39 21.10 -12.62
N GLU A 235 3.77 19.96 -12.05
CA GLU A 235 4.90 19.84 -11.10
C GLU A 235 4.83 20.86 -9.94
N GLY A 236 3.61 21.11 -9.45
CA GLY A 236 3.35 22.07 -8.37
C GLY A 236 3.29 23.54 -8.80
N ILE A 237 3.54 23.85 -10.07
CA ILE A 237 3.35 25.20 -10.63
C ILE A 237 1.85 25.45 -10.84
N PRO A 238 1.32 26.66 -10.52
CA PRO A 238 -0.06 26.99 -10.82
C PRO A 238 -0.37 26.87 -12.34
N PRO A 239 -1.52 26.30 -12.72
CA PRO A 239 -1.91 26.25 -14.13
C PRO A 239 -2.21 27.66 -14.68
N PRO A 240 -2.14 27.87 -16.00
CA PRO A 240 -2.62 29.10 -16.63
C PRO A 240 -4.08 29.43 -16.30
N ASP A 241 -4.38 30.73 -16.16
CA ASP A 241 -5.72 31.22 -15.85
C ASP A 241 -6.77 30.73 -16.86
N GLY A 242 -7.93 30.30 -16.34
CA GLY A 242 -9.09 29.94 -17.16
C GLY A 242 -9.08 28.50 -17.67
N LEU A 243 -8.20 27.65 -17.15
CA LEU A 243 -8.17 26.20 -17.36
C LEU A 243 -8.81 25.41 -16.22
N GLU A 244 -9.21 26.05 -15.11
CA GLU A 244 -9.74 25.41 -13.91
C GLU A 244 -10.86 24.40 -14.20
N GLN A 245 -11.85 24.82 -15.00
CA GLN A 245 -13.00 23.98 -15.35
C GLN A 245 -12.58 22.78 -16.20
N LEU A 246 -11.66 22.99 -17.14
CA LEU A 246 -11.14 21.94 -18.03
C LEU A 246 -10.33 20.91 -17.24
N LEU A 247 -9.43 21.37 -16.37
CA LEU A 247 -8.65 20.49 -15.48
C LEU A 247 -9.57 19.75 -14.50
N GLY A 248 -10.63 20.40 -14.03
CA GLY A 248 -11.68 19.78 -13.23
C GLY A 248 -12.32 18.58 -13.94
N ARG A 249 -12.71 18.75 -15.21
CA ARG A 249 -13.25 17.66 -16.03
C ARG A 249 -12.22 16.58 -16.34
N ALA A 250 -11.01 16.98 -16.73
CA ALA A 250 -9.90 16.06 -17.00
C ALA A 250 -9.60 15.16 -15.79
N SER A 251 -9.55 15.73 -14.58
CA SER A 251 -9.33 14.96 -13.35
C SER A 251 -10.46 13.98 -13.03
N GLN A 252 -11.69 14.27 -13.46
CA GLN A 252 -12.85 13.41 -13.23
C GLN A 252 -12.88 12.19 -14.15
N LEU A 253 -12.12 12.19 -15.25
CA LEU A 253 -11.97 11.02 -16.13
C LEU A 253 -11.45 9.79 -15.35
N ALA A 254 -10.67 10.01 -14.30
CA ALA A 254 -10.14 8.96 -13.44
C ALA A 254 -11.14 8.39 -12.41
N TYR A 255 -12.37 8.95 -12.34
CA TYR A 255 -13.40 8.56 -11.36
C TYR A 255 -12.90 8.54 -9.89
N GLY A 256 -11.98 9.44 -9.55
CA GLY A 256 -11.38 9.54 -8.23
C GLY A 256 -10.43 8.39 -7.86
N LEU A 257 -10.04 7.53 -8.80
CA LEU A 257 -9.04 6.49 -8.57
C LEU A 257 -7.63 7.05 -8.70
N PRO A 258 -6.79 7.01 -7.65
CA PRO A 258 -5.42 7.47 -7.72
C PRO A 258 -4.59 6.86 -8.87
N SER A 259 -4.69 5.55 -9.12
CA SER A 259 -3.92 4.92 -10.21
C SER A 259 -4.34 5.45 -11.58
N ALA A 260 -5.64 5.45 -11.87
CA ALA A 260 -6.16 5.99 -13.13
C ALA A 260 -5.81 7.46 -13.28
N LEU A 261 -5.85 8.23 -12.18
CA LEU A 261 -5.51 9.65 -12.20
C LEU A 261 -4.05 9.86 -12.58
N THR A 262 -3.12 9.04 -12.07
CA THR A 262 -1.72 9.06 -12.50
C THR A 262 -1.57 8.77 -13.98
N ASP A 263 -2.27 7.75 -14.50
CA ASP A 263 -2.19 7.37 -15.91
C ASP A 263 -2.74 8.48 -16.83
N TYR A 264 -3.90 9.05 -16.50
CA TYR A 264 -4.45 10.20 -17.24
C TYR A 264 -3.53 11.41 -17.17
N SER A 265 -2.96 11.70 -15.99
CA SER A 265 -2.02 12.82 -15.85
C SER A 265 -0.80 12.63 -16.75
N GLN A 266 -0.27 11.41 -16.84
CA GLN A 266 0.84 11.08 -17.73
C GLN A 266 0.45 11.22 -19.21
N LEU A 267 -0.74 10.76 -19.60
CA LEU A 267 -1.25 10.94 -20.97
C LEU A 267 -1.34 12.43 -21.36
N PHE A 268 -1.82 13.29 -20.46
CA PHE A 268 -1.86 14.73 -20.71
C PHE A 268 -0.46 15.35 -20.77
N LEU A 269 0.48 14.88 -19.94
CA LEU A 269 1.89 15.28 -20.00
C LEU A 269 2.52 14.92 -21.36
N ASP A 270 2.37 13.67 -21.79
CA ASP A 270 2.93 13.15 -23.04
C ASP A 270 2.34 13.88 -24.27
N TRP A 271 1.07 14.27 -24.17
CA TRP A 271 0.39 15.06 -25.21
C TRP A 271 0.81 16.55 -25.22
N GLY A 272 1.51 17.01 -24.19
CA GLY A 272 2.03 18.37 -24.11
C GLY A 272 1.03 19.39 -23.59
N ILE A 273 0.20 19.04 -22.60
CA ILE A 273 -0.77 19.94 -21.94
C ILE A 273 -0.22 21.34 -21.59
N ARG A 274 1.10 21.47 -21.33
CA ARG A 274 1.75 22.75 -21.01
C ARG A 274 1.95 23.69 -22.20
N THR A 275 1.90 23.19 -23.43
CA THR A 275 2.16 23.97 -24.65
C THR A 275 0.93 24.14 -25.55
N LYS A 276 -0.17 23.47 -25.19
CA LYS A 276 -1.38 23.37 -26.00
C LYS A 276 -2.34 24.53 -25.77
N THR A 277 -3.09 24.91 -26.80
CA THR A 277 -4.12 25.94 -26.64
C THR A 277 -5.31 25.38 -25.86
N LYS A 278 -6.13 26.26 -25.30
CA LYS A 278 -7.34 25.88 -24.56
C LYS A 278 -8.30 25.07 -25.44
N GLU A 279 -8.43 25.42 -26.71
CA GLU A 279 -9.31 24.74 -27.68
C GLU A 279 -8.82 23.32 -27.98
N GLU A 280 -7.50 23.14 -28.15
CA GLU A 280 -6.93 21.80 -28.34
C GLU A 280 -7.15 20.91 -27.11
N LEU A 281 -6.96 21.48 -25.91
CA LEU A 281 -7.18 20.78 -24.64
C LEU A 281 -8.65 20.38 -24.47
N GLU A 282 -9.57 21.27 -24.81
CA GLU A 282 -11.01 21.06 -24.69
C GLU A 282 -11.46 19.89 -25.59
N GLU A 283 -10.96 19.85 -26.82
CA GLU A 283 -11.23 18.75 -27.75
C GLU A 283 -10.66 17.41 -27.26
N ALA A 284 -9.46 17.42 -26.65
CA ALA A 284 -8.86 16.21 -26.08
C ALA A 284 -9.68 15.66 -24.90
N VAL A 285 -10.08 16.53 -23.96
CA VAL A 285 -10.93 16.14 -22.82
C VAL A 285 -12.25 15.58 -23.32
N ARG A 286 -12.90 16.23 -24.29
CA ARG A 286 -14.16 15.77 -24.89
C ARG A 286 -14.05 14.35 -25.46
N LYS A 287 -12.96 14.05 -26.18
CA LYS A 287 -12.70 12.69 -26.72
C LYS A 287 -12.55 11.64 -25.61
N PHE A 288 -11.85 12.00 -24.53
CA PHE A 288 -11.68 11.07 -23.40
C PHE A 288 -12.94 10.89 -22.55
N GLU A 289 -13.86 11.85 -22.56
CA GLU A 289 -15.19 11.71 -21.96
C GLU A 289 -16.08 10.75 -22.77
N GLU A 290 -15.92 10.72 -24.10
CA GLU A 290 -16.68 9.82 -24.99
C GLU A 290 -16.22 8.36 -24.88
N VAL A 291 -14.91 8.12 -24.76
CA VAL A 291 -14.34 6.76 -24.74
C VAL A 291 -13.38 6.59 -23.54
N PRO A 292 -13.73 5.71 -22.58
CA PRO A 292 -12.84 5.39 -21.47
C PRO A 292 -11.49 4.87 -21.96
N GLN A 293 -10.40 5.33 -21.36
CA GLN A 293 -9.06 4.84 -21.68
C GLN A 293 -8.90 3.38 -21.23
N GLU A 294 -8.08 2.63 -21.96
CA GLU A 294 -7.82 1.21 -21.73
C GLU A 294 -7.38 0.93 -20.28
N THR A 295 -6.61 1.83 -19.69
CA THR A 295 -6.13 1.67 -18.31
C THR A 295 -7.25 1.62 -17.27
N ILE A 296 -8.28 2.46 -17.40
CA ILE A 296 -9.46 2.38 -16.52
C ILE A 296 -10.20 1.08 -16.77
N VAL A 297 -10.36 0.70 -18.04
CA VAL A 297 -11.01 -0.54 -18.42
C VAL A 297 -10.29 -1.72 -17.77
N ASP A 298 -8.97 -1.74 -17.77
CA ASP A 298 -8.16 -2.81 -17.16
C ASP A 298 -8.26 -2.85 -15.63
N ILE A 299 -8.22 -1.69 -14.96
CA ILE A 299 -8.41 -1.60 -13.51
C ILE A 299 -9.79 -2.16 -13.11
N LEU A 300 -10.84 -1.74 -13.82
CA LEU A 300 -12.22 -2.18 -13.58
C LEU A 300 -12.40 -3.65 -13.94
N LYS A 301 -11.88 -4.08 -15.10
CA LYS A 301 -11.93 -5.46 -15.58
C LYS A 301 -11.24 -6.40 -14.61
N SER A 302 -10.09 -6.03 -14.07
CA SER A 302 -9.40 -6.82 -13.04
C SER A 302 -10.24 -7.00 -11.79
N SER A 303 -11.07 -6.01 -11.42
CA SER A 303 -11.98 -6.13 -10.27
C SER A 303 -13.20 -6.97 -10.63
N TYR A 304 -13.77 -6.79 -11.83
CA TYR A 304 -14.91 -7.53 -12.33
C TYR A 304 -14.62 -9.03 -12.53
N THR A 305 -13.43 -9.38 -13.03
CA THR A 305 -13.04 -10.79 -13.24
C THR A 305 -12.75 -11.55 -11.95
N CYS A 306 -12.61 -10.87 -10.82
CA CYS A 306 -12.54 -11.51 -9.51
C CYS A 306 -13.92 -11.87 -8.94
N LEU A 307 -15.01 -11.29 -9.46
CA LEU A 307 -16.36 -11.55 -8.96
C LEU A 307 -16.83 -12.96 -9.34
N SER A 308 -17.72 -13.55 -8.53
CA SER A 308 -18.40 -14.80 -8.89
C SER A 308 -19.33 -14.61 -10.10
N ARG A 309 -19.66 -15.69 -10.81
CA ARG A 309 -20.53 -15.61 -12.01
C ARG A 309 -21.84 -14.88 -11.74
N MET A 310 -22.48 -15.16 -10.61
CA MET A 310 -23.76 -14.55 -10.23
C MET A 310 -23.62 -13.05 -9.98
N VAL A 311 -22.55 -12.65 -9.26
CA VAL A 311 -22.27 -11.26 -8.93
C VAL A 311 -21.90 -10.46 -10.20
N ARG A 312 -21.17 -11.06 -11.14
CA ARG A 312 -20.89 -10.46 -12.46
C ARG A 312 -22.16 -10.16 -13.25
N ILE A 313 -23.08 -11.13 -13.29
CA ILE A 313 -24.37 -10.96 -13.99
C ILE A 313 -25.17 -9.84 -13.33
N ALA A 314 -25.25 -9.82 -12.00
CA ALA A 314 -25.94 -8.75 -11.26
C ALA A 314 -25.30 -7.37 -11.51
N PHE A 315 -23.96 -7.28 -11.52
CA PHE A 315 -23.24 -6.07 -11.87
C PHE A 315 -23.62 -5.56 -13.27
N LEU A 316 -23.67 -6.44 -14.27
CA LEU A 316 -24.09 -6.05 -15.63
C LEU A 316 -25.53 -5.55 -15.68
N HIS A 317 -26.46 -6.18 -14.95
CA HIS A 317 -27.83 -5.68 -14.88
C HIS A 317 -27.88 -4.27 -14.27
N ILE A 318 -27.16 -4.04 -13.18
CA ILE A 318 -27.09 -2.72 -12.53
C ILE A 318 -26.47 -1.69 -13.49
N ALA A 319 -25.32 -2.00 -14.08
CA ALA A 319 -24.60 -1.09 -14.95
C ALA A 319 -25.33 -0.77 -16.25
N CYS A 320 -26.06 -1.73 -16.83
CA CYS A 320 -26.72 -1.54 -18.13
C CYS A 320 -28.17 -1.06 -18.02
N LEU A 321 -28.89 -1.45 -16.95
CA LEU A 321 -30.33 -1.20 -16.85
C LEU A 321 -30.71 -0.21 -15.75
N PHE A 322 -29.89 -0.09 -14.70
CA PHE A 322 -30.24 0.65 -13.49
C PHE A 322 -29.15 1.65 -13.06
N ASN A 323 -28.31 2.09 -14.00
CA ASN A 323 -27.22 3.00 -13.69
C ASN A 323 -27.78 4.36 -13.27
N GLY A 324 -27.44 4.81 -12.06
CA GLY A 324 -27.95 6.06 -11.47
C GLY A 324 -29.29 5.92 -10.74
N ASP A 325 -29.92 4.74 -10.75
CA ASP A 325 -31.16 4.52 -10.02
C ASP A 325 -30.90 4.29 -8.51
N PRO A 326 -31.82 4.72 -7.63
CA PRO A 326 -31.74 4.39 -6.21
C PRO A 326 -31.76 2.88 -5.97
N ILE A 327 -30.89 2.38 -5.09
CA ILE A 327 -30.74 0.95 -4.77
C ILE A 327 -32.08 0.28 -4.41
N LEU A 328 -32.96 1.00 -3.72
CA LEU A 328 -34.30 0.51 -3.33
C LEU A 328 -35.21 0.25 -4.55
N SER A 329 -35.02 0.96 -5.66
CA SER A 329 -35.73 0.72 -6.91
C SER A 329 -35.22 -0.53 -7.62
N VAL A 330 -33.90 -0.76 -7.57
CA VAL A 330 -33.25 -1.96 -8.13
C VAL A 330 -33.64 -3.24 -7.38
N LEU A 331 -33.74 -3.17 -6.04
CA LEU A 331 -34.14 -4.30 -5.19
C LEU A 331 -35.62 -4.72 -5.36
N LYS A 332 -36.49 -3.82 -5.83
CA LYS A 332 -37.91 -4.12 -6.09
C LYS A 332 -38.12 -4.92 -7.37
N VAL A 333 -37.19 -4.82 -8.31
CA VAL A 333 -37.16 -5.72 -9.45
C VAL A 333 -36.73 -7.07 -8.90
N LYS A 334 -37.67 -8.03 -8.82
CA LYS A 334 -37.35 -9.45 -8.62
C LYS A 334 -36.51 -9.90 -9.82
N LEU A 335 -35.23 -9.60 -9.79
CA LEU A 335 -34.27 -10.36 -10.54
C LEU A 335 -34.35 -11.76 -9.91
N ASP A 336 -34.66 -12.80 -10.70
CA ASP A 336 -34.74 -14.21 -10.27
C ASP A 336 -33.35 -14.77 -9.86
N PHE A 337 -32.63 -14.00 -9.04
CA PHE A 337 -31.45 -14.43 -8.32
C PHE A 337 -31.95 -14.81 -6.93
N GLY A 338 -32.01 -16.11 -6.64
CA GLY A 338 -32.68 -16.72 -5.47
C GLY A 338 -32.21 -16.33 -4.06
N SER A 339 -31.76 -15.09 -3.82
CA SER A 339 -31.49 -14.54 -2.51
C SER A 339 -31.25 -13.02 -2.59
N SER A 340 -32.02 -12.26 -1.81
CA SER A 340 -31.90 -10.81 -1.56
C SER A 340 -30.50 -10.35 -1.08
N LEU A 341 -29.58 -11.27 -0.76
CA LEU A 341 -28.24 -10.98 -0.26
C LEU A 341 -27.22 -10.54 -1.33
N ILE A 342 -27.46 -10.79 -2.62
CA ILE A 342 -26.44 -10.64 -3.67
C ILE A 342 -26.15 -9.17 -4.04
N ILE A 343 -27.10 -8.27 -3.84
CA ILE A 343 -26.94 -6.85 -4.24
C ILE A 343 -26.20 -6.05 -3.16
N GLY A 344 -26.36 -6.39 -1.88
CA GLY A 344 -25.69 -5.71 -0.78
C GLY A 344 -24.15 -5.79 -0.83
N SER A 345 -23.61 -6.85 -1.42
CA SER A 345 -22.17 -7.07 -1.61
C SER A 345 -21.57 -6.43 -2.87
N ILE A 346 -22.40 -5.89 -3.77
CA ILE A 346 -21.94 -5.17 -4.98
C ILE A 346 -21.73 -3.67 -4.69
N ILE A 347 -22.35 -3.16 -3.61
CA ILE A 347 -22.48 -1.72 -3.33
C ILE A 347 -21.49 -1.24 -2.23
N GLN A 348 -20.84 -2.14 -1.50
CA GLN A 348 -19.79 -1.83 -0.52
C GLN A 348 -18.40 -2.14 -1.08
#